data_AF-A0A562PRM1-F1
#
_entry.id   AF-A0A562PRM1-F1
#
_cell.length_a   1.000
_cell.length_b   1.000
_cell.length_c   1.000
_cell.angle_alpha   90.00
_cell.angle_beta   90.00
_cell.angle_gamma   90.00
#
_symmetry.space_group_name_H-M   'P 1'
#
loop_
_entity.id
_entity.type
_entity.pdbx_description
1 polymer ?
#
loop_
_entity_poly.entity_id
_entity_poly.type
_entity_poly.pdbx_seq_one_letter_code
_entity_poly.pdbx_strand_id
1 'polypeptide(L)'
;MGVKVDDLLSIRMGHGAKEVVFFTDPQCSYCHALANEANQYTNEFTFVFVPVPALGDESNRLIKRLACARDERQQLDALLNGTIEQLETLNKCPEEKYAKSLVTANLLGVDGIPYLISDDGRVSRGRPKNFEAWLSGKGDQ
;
A
#
# COMPACT_ATOMS: atom_id res chain seq x y z
N MET A 1 -5.31 -14.27 -11.13
CA MET A 1 -6.35 -13.82 -10.16
C MET A 1 -5.99 -12.41 -9.76
N GLY A 2 -6.64 -11.40 -10.32
CA GLY A 2 -6.38 -10.01 -9.97
C GLY A 2 -7.04 -9.67 -8.63
N VAL A 3 -6.30 -9.08 -7.70
CA VAL A 3 -6.87 -8.52 -6.48
C VAL A 3 -7.80 -7.38 -6.90
N LYS A 4 -9.07 -7.39 -6.45
CA LYS A 4 -10.01 -6.28 -6.72
C LYS A 4 -9.70 -5.11 -5.79
N VAL A 5 -8.60 -4.40 -6.07
CA VAL A 5 -8.07 -3.32 -5.22
C VAL A 5 -8.97 -2.08 -5.17
N ASP A 6 -9.86 -1.90 -6.13
CA ASP A 6 -10.78 -0.74 -6.18
C ASP A 6 -11.83 -0.73 -5.06
N ASP A 7 -12.15 -1.91 -4.52
CA ASP A 7 -13.06 -2.10 -3.39
C ASP A 7 -12.37 -1.88 -2.03
N LEU A 8 -11.05 -1.70 -2.03
CA LEU A 8 -10.21 -1.58 -0.84
C LEU A 8 -9.90 -0.10 -0.56
N LEU A 9 -9.37 0.17 0.64
CA LEU A 9 -8.62 1.41 0.88
C LEU A 9 -7.30 1.29 0.11
N SER A 10 -7.29 1.79 -1.13
CA SER A 10 -6.17 1.73 -2.04
C SER A 10 -5.70 3.12 -2.43
N ILE A 11 -4.38 3.32 -2.39
CA ILE A 11 -3.72 4.59 -2.71
C ILE A 11 -2.73 4.31 -3.84
N ARG A 12 -2.90 5.00 -4.97
CA ARG A 12 -2.15 4.70 -6.20
C ARG A 12 -0.99 5.65 -6.40
N MET A 13 0.13 5.12 -6.88
CA MET A 13 1.32 5.88 -7.26
C MET A 13 1.85 5.41 -8.60
N GLY A 14 2.01 6.36 -9.52
CA GLY A 14 2.42 6.08 -10.89
C GLY A 14 1.26 5.89 -11.86
N HIS A 15 1.62 5.61 -13.11
CA HIS A 15 0.70 5.59 -14.25
C HIS A 15 1.07 4.51 -15.28
N GLY A 16 1.97 3.61 -14.91
CA GLY A 16 2.37 2.50 -15.75
C GLY A 16 1.32 1.40 -15.83
N ALA A 17 1.42 0.58 -16.89
CA ALA A 17 0.42 -0.44 -17.20
C ALA A 17 0.45 -1.67 -16.29
N LYS A 18 1.60 -1.95 -15.65
CA LYS A 18 1.75 -3.10 -14.74
C LYS A 18 1.41 -2.69 -13.31
N GLU A 19 0.53 -3.43 -12.66
CA GLU A 19 0.11 -3.12 -11.30
C GLU A 19 0.88 -3.95 -10.28
N VAL A 20 1.35 -3.30 -9.21
CA VAL A 20 1.95 -3.98 -8.05
C VAL A 20 1.17 -3.61 -6.81
N VAL A 21 0.54 -4.61 -6.19
CA VAL A 21 -0.17 -4.42 -4.92
C VAL A 21 0.84 -4.43 -3.79
N PHE A 22 0.77 -3.44 -2.92
CA PHE A 22 1.70 -3.19 -1.85
C PHE A 22 0.94 -3.06 -0.53
N PHE A 23 0.87 -4.16 0.24
CA PHE A 23 0.39 -4.09 1.61
C PHE A 23 1.45 -3.45 2.50
N THR A 24 1.07 -2.38 3.20
CA THR A 24 1.98 -1.51 3.95
C THR A 24 1.37 -1.10 5.29
N ASP A 25 2.17 -0.56 6.18
CA ASP A 25 1.73 0.05 7.44
C ASP A 25 2.30 1.47 7.56
N PRO A 26 1.53 2.49 7.98
CA PRO A 26 2.01 3.88 8.08
C PRO A 26 3.19 4.12 9.04
N GLN A 27 3.47 3.18 9.95
CA GLN A 27 4.58 3.29 10.89
C GLN A 27 5.81 2.48 10.44
N CYS A 28 5.74 1.82 9.28
CA CYS A 28 6.79 0.92 8.80
C CYS A 28 7.86 1.69 8.02
N SER A 29 9.01 1.94 8.66
CA SER A 29 10.16 2.62 8.01
C SER A 29 10.67 1.89 6.76
N TYR A 30 10.69 0.55 6.77
CA TYR A 30 11.08 -0.25 5.59
C TYR A 30 10.10 -0.08 4.42
N CYS A 31 8.82 0.09 4.74
CA CYS A 31 7.78 0.28 3.75
C CYS A 31 7.91 1.66 3.11
N HIS A 32 8.18 2.70 3.90
CA HIS A 32 8.45 4.05 3.39
C HIS A 32 9.69 4.07 2.50
N ALA A 33 10.78 3.42 2.91
CA ALA A 33 12.01 3.34 2.13
C ALA A 33 11.78 2.66 0.77
N LEU A 34 11.06 1.53 0.76
CA LEU A 34 10.74 0.80 -0.47
C LEU A 34 9.76 1.56 -1.38
N ALA A 35 8.78 2.24 -0.80
CA ALA A 35 7.86 3.08 -1.56
C ALA A 35 8.57 4.29 -2.20
N ASN A 36 9.56 4.88 -1.51
CA ASN A 36 10.38 5.94 -2.07
C ASN A 36 11.21 5.46 -3.27
N GLU A 37 11.77 4.24 -3.21
CA GLU A 37 12.45 3.62 -4.35
C GLU A 37 11.48 3.33 -5.51
N ALA A 38 10.26 2.88 -5.20
CA ALA A 38 9.22 2.60 -6.18
C ALA A 38 8.86 3.82 -7.05
N ASN A 39 9.05 5.06 -6.58
CA ASN A 39 8.86 6.27 -7.38
C ASN A 39 9.63 6.25 -8.72
N GLN A 40 10.81 5.63 -8.75
CA GLN A 40 11.66 5.56 -9.94
C GLN A 40 11.04 4.75 -11.08
N TYR A 41 10.08 3.88 -10.77
CA TYR A 41 9.48 2.93 -11.71
C TYR A 41 8.06 3.29 -12.13
N THR A 42 7.57 4.47 -11.73
CA THR A 42 6.17 4.91 -11.90
C THR A 42 5.71 5.10 -13.36
N ASN A 43 6.64 5.15 -14.30
CA ASN A 43 6.34 5.19 -15.74
C ASN A 43 5.93 3.80 -16.29
N GLU A 44 6.48 2.72 -15.73
CA GLU A 44 6.20 1.34 -16.17
C GLU A 44 5.20 0.65 -15.24
N PHE A 45 5.22 0.99 -13.96
CA PHE A 45 4.38 0.39 -12.93
C PHE A 45 3.42 1.40 -12.30
N THR A 46 2.24 0.91 -11.91
CA THR A 46 1.38 1.56 -10.93
C THR A 46 1.44 0.77 -9.63
N PHE A 47 1.90 1.42 -8.56
CA PHE A 47 1.93 0.83 -7.22
C PHE A 47 0.63 1.14 -6.50
N VAL A 48 -0.02 0.11 -5.96
CA VAL A 48 -1.28 0.22 -5.24
C VAL A 48 -1.05 -0.12 -3.79
N PHE A 49 -0.92 0.92 -2.97
CA PHE A 49 -0.72 0.79 -1.53
C PHE A 49 -2.05 0.42 -0.86
N VAL A 50 -2.03 -0.66 -0.09
CA VAL A 50 -3.15 -1.12 0.75
C VAL A 50 -2.70 -1.09 2.20
N PRO A 51 -3.01 -0.02 2.95
CA PRO A 51 -2.59 0.11 4.34
C PRO A 51 -3.29 -0.91 5.25
N VAL A 52 -2.52 -1.58 6.10
CA VAL A 52 -2.98 -2.53 7.13
C VAL A 52 -2.30 -2.25 8.47
N PRO A 53 -2.97 -2.45 9.62
CA PRO A 53 -2.47 -2.09 10.95
C PRO A 53 -1.57 -3.19 11.54
N ALA A 54 -0.49 -3.54 10.83
CA ALA A 54 0.43 -4.59 11.24
C ALA A 54 1.27 -4.21 12.48
N LEU A 55 1.42 -2.91 12.77
CA LEU A 55 2.25 -2.39 13.87
C LEU A 55 1.44 -1.88 15.07
N GLY A 56 0.15 -2.24 15.16
CA GLY A 56 -0.68 -2.04 16.34
C GLY A 56 -1.68 -0.88 16.26
N ASP A 57 -2.15 -0.44 17.42
CA ASP A 57 -3.31 0.46 17.54
C ASP A 57 -3.10 1.83 16.90
N GLU A 58 -1.88 2.35 16.96
CA GLU A 58 -1.55 3.63 16.35
C GLU A 58 -1.62 3.54 14.82
N SER A 59 -1.21 2.42 14.21
CA SER A 59 -1.37 2.20 12.77
C SER A 59 -2.84 2.11 12.40
N ASN A 60 -3.65 1.42 13.21
CA ASN A 60 -5.10 1.37 13.01
C ASN A 60 -5.73 2.77 13.06
N ARG A 61 -5.33 3.61 14.02
CA ARG A 61 -5.79 5.00 14.13
C ARG A 61 -5.40 5.83 12.90
N LEU A 62 -4.14 5.74 12.47
CA LEU A 62 -3.64 6.44 11.29
C LEU A 62 -4.37 6.00 10.02
N ILE A 63 -4.57 4.70 9.81
CA ILE A 63 -5.25 4.19 8.61
C ILE A 63 -6.72 4.63 8.59
N LYS A 64 -7.41 4.64 9.73
CA LYS A 64 -8.77 5.20 9.82
C LYS A 64 -8.80 6.69 9.48
N ARG A 65 -7.83 7.46 9.97
CA ARG A 65 -7.68 8.88 9.63
C ARG A 65 -7.44 9.07 8.13
N LEU A 66 -6.56 8.26 7.55
CA LEU A 66 -6.25 8.24 6.12
C LEU A 66 -7.50 7.92 5.29
N ALA A 67 -8.28 6.90 5.67
CA ALA A 67 -9.55 6.54 5.04
C ALA A 67 -10.62 7.64 5.14
N CYS A 68 -10.49 8.52 6.14
CA CYS A 68 -11.38 9.64 6.37
C CYS A 68 -10.88 10.97 5.80
N ALA A 69 -9.77 10.97 5.07
CA ALA A 69 -9.19 12.16 4.48
C ALA A 69 -10.21 12.86 3.58
N ARG A 70 -10.32 14.19 3.73
CA ARG A 70 -11.21 15.02 2.91
C ARG A 70 -10.77 15.09 1.45
N ASP A 71 -9.45 15.10 1.22
CA ASP A 71 -8.84 15.13 -0.10
C ASP A 71 -8.00 13.87 -0.31
N GLU A 72 -8.51 12.93 -1.10
CA GLU A 72 -7.82 11.67 -1.40
C GLU A 72 -6.47 11.90 -2.09
N ARG A 73 -6.28 13.03 -2.79
CA ARG A 73 -5.01 13.35 -3.46
C ARG A 73 -3.86 13.57 -2.47
N GLN A 74 -4.17 13.90 -1.22
CA GLN A 74 -3.18 14.08 -0.16
C GLN A 74 -2.82 12.78 0.54
N GLN A 75 -3.58 11.69 0.33
CA GLN A 75 -3.35 10.42 1.02
C GLN A 75 -2.00 9.80 0.66
N LEU A 76 -1.60 9.86 -0.61
CA LEU A 76 -0.32 9.31 -1.05
C LEU A 76 0.85 10.01 -0.36
N ASP A 77 0.92 11.33 -0.48
CA ASP A 77 1.99 12.12 0.14
C ASP A 77 2.02 11.90 1.66
N ALA A 78 0.86 11.92 2.30
CA ALA A 78 0.75 11.72 3.74
C ALA A 78 1.17 10.32 4.20
N LEU A 79 0.84 9.28 3.43
CA LEU A 79 1.26 7.91 3.70
C LEU A 79 2.77 7.75 3.55
N LEU A 80 3.35 8.28 2.47
CA LEU A 80 4.79 8.14 2.18
C LEU A 80 5.67 8.95 3.14
N ASN A 81 5.21 10.14 3.53
CA ASN A 81 5.97 11.06 4.38
C ASN A 81 5.65 10.91 5.87
N GLY A 82 4.72 10.03 6.26
CA GLY A 82 4.32 9.84 7.66
C GLY A 82 3.60 11.06 8.24
N THR A 83 2.87 11.82 7.42
CA THR A 83 2.16 13.05 7.81
C THR A 83 0.65 12.89 7.88
N ILE A 84 0.14 11.66 7.96
CA ILE A 84 -1.30 11.33 8.04
C ILE A 84 -2.03 12.12 9.13
N GLU A 85 -1.40 12.38 10.27
CA GLU A 85 -1.96 13.22 11.34
C GLU A 85 -2.39 14.61 10.90
N GLN A 86 -1.78 15.14 9.84
CA GLN A 86 -2.02 16.49 9.35
C GLN A 86 -3.23 16.56 8.40
N LEU A 87 -3.74 15.42 7.93
CA LEU A 87 -4.86 15.37 7.00
C LEU A 87 -6.14 15.95 7.62
N GLU A 88 -6.79 16.85 6.89
CA GLU A 88 -8.17 17.21 7.19
C GLU A 88 -9.09 16.01 6.97
N THR A 89 -10.00 15.77 7.91
CA THR A 89 -10.93 14.63 7.86
C THR A 89 -12.37 15.08 7.65
N LEU A 90 -13.19 14.16 7.13
CA LEU A 90 -14.64 14.31 7.07
C LEU A 90 -15.26 14.13 8.46
N ASN A 91 -16.41 14.76 8.70
CA ASN A 91 -17.16 14.56 9.95
C ASN A 91 -17.73 13.13 10.06
N LYS A 92 -17.91 12.44 8.93
CA LYS A 92 -18.37 11.05 8.86
C LYS A 92 -17.44 10.27 7.94
N CYS A 93 -16.72 9.32 8.52
CA CYS A 93 -15.72 8.52 7.82
C CYS A 93 -16.35 7.28 7.17
N PRO A 94 -16.13 7.04 5.87
CA PRO A 94 -16.52 5.78 5.23
C PRO A 94 -15.50 4.67 5.52
N GLU A 95 -15.68 3.92 6.61
CA GLU A 95 -14.74 2.85 7.02
C GLU A 95 -14.87 1.54 6.23
N GLU A 96 -15.84 1.42 5.31
CA GLU A 96 -16.14 0.17 4.60
C GLU A 96 -14.95 -0.35 3.79
N LYS A 97 -14.28 0.54 3.05
CA LYS A 97 -13.09 0.20 2.25
C LYS A 97 -11.94 -0.30 3.12
N TYR A 98 -11.75 0.30 4.30
CA TYR A 98 -10.74 -0.15 5.25
C TYR A 98 -11.08 -1.54 5.81
N ALA A 99 -12.32 -1.78 6.22
CA ALA A 99 -12.74 -3.10 6.68
C ALA A 99 -12.53 -4.19 5.61
N LYS A 100 -12.83 -3.88 4.34
CA LYS A 100 -12.57 -4.78 3.21
C LYS A 100 -11.08 -5.03 2.99
N SER A 101 -10.21 -4.02 3.16
CA SER A 101 -8.75 -4.19 3.13
C SER A 101 -8.27 -5.23 4.13
N LEU A 102 -8.76 -5.18 5.38
CA LEU A 102 -8.39 -6.12 6.44
C LEU A 102 -8.81 -7.55 6.12
N VAL A 103 -10.06 -7.74 5.69
CA VAL A 103 -10.57 -9.06 5.29
C VAL A 103 -9.77 -9.61 4.11
N THR A 104 -9.50 -8.77 3.12
CA THR A 104 -8.74 -9.17 1.93
C THR A 104 -7.31 -9.56 2.28
N ALA A 105 -6.62 -8.77 3.11
CA ALA A 105 -5.27 -9.08 3.58
C ALA A 105 -5.23 -10.44 4.31
N ASN A 106 -6.21 -10.71 5.18
CA ASN A 106 -6.33 -11.99 5.87
C ASN A 106 -6.58 -13.17 4.90
N LEU A 107 -7.49 -13.00 3.93
CA LEU A 107 -7.78 -14.02 2.92
C LEU A 107 -6.58 -14.33 2.02
N LEU A 108 -5.74 -13.34 1.73
CA LEU A 108 -4.51 -13.49 0.96
C LEU A 108 -3.33 -14.01 1.80
N GLY A 109 -3.50 -14.18 3.11
CA GLY A 109 -2.45 -14.64 4.00
C GLY A 109 -1.29 -13.65 4.13
N VAL A 110 -1.61 -12.35 4.14
CA VAL A 110 -0.65 -11.28 4.46
C VAL A 110 -0.29 -11.41 5.94
N ASP A 111 0.94 -11.83 6.22
CA ASP A 111 1.47 -12.15 7.55
C ASP A 111 2.61 -11.23 7.99
N GLY A 112 2.91 -10.21 7.19
CA GLY A 112 3.94 -9.22 7.47
C GLY A 112 3.87 -8.07 6.48
N ILE A 113 4.67 -7.03 6.75
CA ILE A 113 4.82 -5.86 5.86
C ILE A 113 6.32 -5.56 5.63
N PRO A 114 6.69 -4.93 4.50
CA PRO A 114 5.88 -4.75 3.30
C PRO A 114 5.56 -6.11 2.66
N TYR A 115 4.39 -6.27 2.05
CA TYR A 115 4.02 -7.48 1.31
C TYR A 115 3.58 -7.09 -0.10
N LEU A 116 4.25 -7.65 -1.10
CA LEU A 116 4.07 -7.25 -2.50
C LEU A 116 3.45 -8.38 -3.30
N ILE A 117 2.57 -8.01 -4.24
CA ILE A 117 2.04 -8.90 -5.27
C ILE A 117 2.27 -8.23 -6.62
N SER A 118 3.06 -8.85 -7.51
CA SER A 118 3.30 -8.34 -8.87
C SER A 118 2.10 -8.55 -9.78
N ASP A 119 2.14 -7.94 -10.96
CA ASP A 119 1.10 -8.03 -11.99
C ASP A 119 0.90 -9.47 -12.50
N ASP A 120 1.96 -10.28 -12.47
CA ASP A 120 1.94 -11.70 -12.81
C ASP A 120 1.71 -12.63 -11.60
N GLY A 121 1.46 -12.07 -10.41
CA GLY A 121 1.03 -12.80 -9.22
C GLY A 121 2.16 -13.39 -8.37
N ARG A 122 3.43 -13.09 -8.64
CA ARG A 122 4.51 -13.38 -7.68
C ARG A 122 4.29 -12.59 -6.40
N VAL A 123 4.67 -13.22 -5.29
CA VAL A 123 4.59 -12.62 -3.96
C VAL A 123 5.99 -12.37 -3.43
N SER A 124 6.21 -11.19 -2.84
CA SER A 124 7.35 -10.94 -1.96
C SER A 124 6.86 -10.68 -0.54
N ARG A 125 7.37 -11.48 0.41
CA ARG A 125 7.18 -11.26 1.85
C ARG A 125 8.35 -10.44 2.36
N GLY A 126 8.13 -9.15 2.55
CA GLY A 126 9.18 -8.18 2.80
C GLY A 126 9.72 -7.55 1.52
N ARG A 127 10.77 -6.75 1.69
CA ARG A 127 11.49 -6.09 0.60
C ARG A 127 12.25 -7.13 -0.23
N PRO A 128 12.03 -7.21 -1.56
CA PRO A 128 12.86 -8.04 -2.45
C PRO A 128 14.33 -7.64 -2.35
N LYS A 129 15.25 -8.61 -2.52
CA LYS A 129 16.69 -8.32 -2.46
C LYS A 129 17.10 -7.38 -3.60
N ASN A 130 16.57 -7.65 -4.80
CA ASN A 130 16.70 -6.78 -5.96
C ASN A 130 15.30 -6.39 -6.44
N PHE A 131 14.85 -5.21 -6.02
CA PHE A 131 13.49 -4.75 -6.29
C PHE A 131 13.23 -4.58 -7.79
N GLU A 132 14.17 -3.99 -8.54
CA GLU A 132 14.05 -3.83 -10.00
C GLU A 132 13.92 -5.17 -10.74
N ALA A 133 14.79 -6.14 -10.38
CA ALA A 133 14.76 -7.46 -11.00
C ALA A 133 13.45 -8.21 -10.67
N TRP A 134 12.96 -8.08 -9.44
CA TRP A 134 11.70 -8.65 -9.01
C TRP A 134 10.51 -8.04 -9.77
N LEU A 135 10.47 -6.70 -9.91
CA LEU A 135 9.46 -5.97 -10.70
C LEU A 135 9.47 -6.40 -12.17
N SER A 136 10.65 -6.60 -12.74
CA SER A 136 10.82 -7.03 -14.14
C SER A 136 10.53 -8.53 -14.37
N GLY A 137 10.23 -9.28 -13.31
CA GLY A 137 10.01 -10.72 -13.36
C GLY A 137 11.23 -11.57 -13.70
N LYS A 138 12.42 -11.03 -13.47
CA LYS A 138 13.70 -11.74 -13.65
C LYS A 138 14.11 -12.58 -12.43
N GLY A 139 13.27 -12.61 -11.39
CA GLY A 139 13.46 -13.39 -10.16
C GLY A 139 14.47 -12.77 -9.19
N ASP A 140 14.32 -13.07 -7.89
CA ASP A 140 15.35 -12.84 -6.88
C ASP A 140 16.39 -13.98 -6.98
N GLN A 141 17.34 -13.89 -7.90
CA GLN A 141 18.52 -14.77 -7.92
C GLN A 141 19.57 -14.26 -6.93
#